data_AF-A0A1B6GX64-F1
#
_entry.id   AF-A0A1B6GX64-F1
#
_cell.length_a   1.000
_cell.length_b   1.000
_cell.length_c   1.000
_cell.angle_alpha   90.00
_cell.angle_beta   90.00
_cell.angle_gamma   90.00
#
_symmetry.space_group_name_H-M   'P 1'
#
loop_
_entity.id
_entity.type
_entity.pdbx_description
1 polymer ?
#
loop_
_entity_poly.entity_id
_entity_poly.type
_entity_poly.pdbx_seq_one_letter_code
_entity_poly.pdbx_strand_id
1 'polypeptide(L)'
;MSCSVNSIETINMLLLPMIRTKKEALGSMGNDAPLACLSQFQPLPYEYFKQLFAQVTNPPIDPFREKIVMSLMCPIGPEQNILQPSAKQCHRLMLPQPIISLRDLKVLKKNTHRGWKTKEIDVTFAKEEGPEGLEKTLNRVCDEAAQAARDGYQLIVLSDRKAGANRVPVSMLLALGATHHHLIEERQRMKVGLILETGEAREVHHVCVLLGYGADGICPFFVFEMAKSLREEGVLEPALTDEVLYKNYSEAMERGISKVMAKMGISTLQSYKGAQIFEAVGLAEEVINKCFKGTPSRIGGVTFKVLAKEAYERHHLAYSDKDMLVLRNPGLYHWRQGGEKHINDPVSLANLQEAAVNKSTNAYDRFRESTLDSVRDCTIRGQLEFVPSDNPVDISEVEPASEIVKRFATGAMSFGSISLEAHQTLAVAMNKVGGKSNTGEGGENPDRYLNQDPDFNRRSAIKQVASGRFGVTISYLANSDDLQIKMAQGAKPGEGGELPGYKVTEDIAKTRHSVAGVGLISPPPHHDIYS
;
A
#
# COMPACT_ATOMS: atom_id res chain seq x y z
N MET A 1 5.76 -24.82 1.70
CA MET A 1 6.11 -23.47 1.19
C MET A 1 4.90 -22.50 1.23
N SER A 2 3.90 -22.74 2.09
CA SER A 2 2.79 -21.81 2.38
C SER A 2 3.16 -20.71 3.41
N CYS A 3 4.39 -20.76 3.98
CA CYS A 3 4.83 -19.83 5.04
C CYS A 3 4.80 -18.35 4.65
N SER A 4 4.89 -18.05 3.35
CA SER A 4 4.94 -16.68 2.82
C SER A 4 3.58 -15.95 2.80
N VAL A 5 2.54 -16.49 3.44
CA VAL A 5 1.13 -15.97 3.40
C VAL A 5 0.71 -15.68 1.96
N ASN A 6 0.66 -16.72 1.14
CA ASN A 6 0.06 -16.58 -0.18
C ASN A 6 -1.42 -17.00 -0.07
N SER A 7 -2.33 -16.05 -0.27
CA SER A 7 -3.74 -16.33 -0.40
C SER A 7 -4.13 -16.46 -1.87
N ILE A 8 -5.17 -17.25 -2.15
CA ILE A 8 -5.78 -17.34 -3.50
C ILE A 8 -6.18 -15.94 -3.99
N GLU A 9 -6.66 -15.10 -3.08
CA GLU A 9 -7.03 -13.71 -3.36
C GLU A 9 -5.83 -12.91 -3.87
N THR A 10 -4.68 -12.98 -3.18
CA THR A 10 -3.45 -12.26 -3.58
C THR A 10 -2.96 -12.71 -4.96
N ILE A 11 -2.97 -14.02 -5.22
CA ILE A 11 -2.54 -14.57 -6.52
C ILE A 11 -3.44 -14.05 -7.64
N ASN A 12 -4.76 -14.23 -7.50
CA ASN A 12 -5.71 -13.91 -8.54
C ASN A 12 -5.90 -12.41 -8.74
N MET A 13 -5.90 -11.63 -7.66
CA MET A 13 -6.17 -10.20 -7.73
C MET A 13 -4.93 -9.38 -8.01
N LEU A 14 -3.73 -9.77 -7.55
CA LEU A 14 -2.54 -8.92 -7.67
C LEU A 14 -1.53 -9.49 -8.65
N LEU A 15 -1.12 -10.75 -8.44
CA LEU A 15 -0.02 -11.35 -9.21
C LEU A 15 -0.41 -11.64 -10.66
N LEU A 16 -1.56 -12.28 -10.89
CA LEU A 16 -2.01 -12.60 -12.24
C LEU A 16 -2.23 -11.35 -13.11
N PRO A 17 -2.84 -10.26 -12.63
CA PRO A 17 -2.93 -9.02 -13.40
C PRO A 17 -1.58 -8.41 -13.76
N MET A 18 -0.59 -8.42 -12.85
CA MET A 18 0.77 -7.96 -13.15
C MET A 18 1.41 -8.79 -14.26
N ILE A 19 1.27 -10.11 -14.20
CA ILE A 19 1.80 -11.03 -15.21
C ILE A 19 1.11 -10.85 -16.57
N ARG A 20 -0.21 -10.67 -16.59
CA ARG A 20 -1.01 -10.61 -17.84
C ARG A 20 -0.99 -9.22 -18.48
N THR A 21 -1.14 -8.18 -17.70
CA THR A 21 -1.39 -6.81 -18.19
C THR A 21 -0.19 -5.88 -18.03
N LYS A 22 0.89 -6.33 -17.35
CA LYS A 22 2.08 -5.53 -17.05
C LYS A 22 1.75 -4.28 -16.22
N LYS A 23 0.68 -4.35 -15.42
CA LYS A 23 0.17 -3.28 -14.56
C LYS A 23 -0.25 -3.88 -13.23
N GLU A 24 -0.13 -3.09 -12.17
CA GLU A 24 -0.76 -3.44 -10.89
C GLU A 24 -2.29 -3.50 -11.06
N ALA A 25 -2.92 -4.21 -10.13
CA ALA A 25 -4.37 -4.33 -10.11
C ALA A 25 -5.03 -3.01 -9.67
N LEU A 26 -6.17 -2.71 -10.29
CA LEU A 26 -7.03 -1.62 -9.85
C LEU A 26 -8.15 -2.18 -8.98
N GLY A 27 -8.44 -1.48 -7.88
CA GLY A 27 -9.54 -1.77 -6.96
C GLY A 27 -10.46 -0.57 -6.79
N SER A 28 -11.48 -0.72 -5.94
CA SER A 28 -12.40 0.36 -5.58
C SER A 28 -12.84 0.22 -4.12
N MET A 29 -13.56 1.23 -3.61
CA MET A 29 -13.89 1.39 -2.19
C MET A 29 -12.66 1.68 -1.31
N GLY A 30 -12.90 1.93 -0.02
CA GLY A 30 -11.84 2.17 0.96
C GLY A 30 -11.28 0.87 1.52
N ASN A 31 -10.08 0.92 2.10
CA ASN A 31 -9.58 -0.17 2.94
C ASN A 31 -10.30 -0.12 4.29
N ASP A 32 -11.15 -1.11 4.53
CA ASP A 32 -11.93 -1.28 5.74
C ASP A 32 -11.51 -2.48 6.60
N ALA A 33 -10.41 -3.14 6.22
CA ALA A 33 -9.75 -4.18 7.01
C ALA A 33 -9.01 -3.57 8.23
N PRO A 34 -8.71 -4.36 9.28
CA PRO A 34 -7.93 -3.91 10.42
C PRO A 34 -6.55 -3.39 10.04
N LEU A 35 -6.03 -2.47 10.86
CA LEU A 35 -4.59 -2.21 10.86
C LEU A 35 -3.83 -3.50 11.19
N ALA A 36 -2.62 -3.65 10.67
CA ALA A 36 -1.81 -4.86 10.87
C ALA A 36 -1.68 -5.25 12.35
N CYS A 37 -1.47 -4.28 13.24
CA CYS A 37 -1.38 -4.52 14.68
C CYS A 37 -2.69 -4.96 15.37
N LEU A 38 -3.83 -4.86 14.69
CA LEU A 38 -5.15 -5.31 15.15
C LEU A 38 -5.63 -6.59 14.42
N SER A 39 -4.94 -6.99 13.35
CA SER A 39 -5.28 -8.17 12.56
C SER A 39 -5.11 -9.45 13.37
N GLN A 40 -5.99 -10.42 13.13
CA GLN A 40 -5.92 -11.76 13.73
C GLN A 40 -5.29 -12.80 12.77
N PHE A 41 -4.77 -12.36 11.62
CA PHE A 41 -4.36 -13.23 10.50
C PHE A 41 -2.84 -13.20 10.22
N GLN A 42 -2.03 -12.94 11.26
CA GLN A 42 -0.56 -12.98 11.21
C GLN A 42 0.01 -12.18 10.02
N PRO A 43 -0.21 -10.86 9.96
CA PRO A 43 0.22 -10.03 8.84
C PRO A 43 1.73 -10.08 8.65
N LEU A 44 2.18 -9.84 7.41
CA LEU A 44 3.60 -9.70 7.13
C LEU A 44 4.11 -8.34 7.65
N PRO A 45 5.39 -8.22 8.04
CA PRO A 45 5.95 -6.96 8.53
C PRO A 45 5.79 -5.77 7.57
N TYR A 46 5.62 -6.00 6.26
CA TYR A 46 5.34 -4.93 5.28
C TYR A 46 4.08 -4.14 5.62
N GLU A 47 3.02 -4.81 6.12
CA GLU A 47 1.70 -4.21 6.33
C GLU A 47 1.67 -3.12 7.41
N TYR A 48 2.69 -3.09 8.26
CA TYR A 48 2.89 -2.08 9.29
C TYR A 48 3.40 -0.75 8.71
N PHE A 49 3.94 -0.74 7.49
CA PHE A 49 4.50 0.46 6.87
C PHE A 49 3.51 1.14 5.94
N LYS A 50 3.22 2.41 6.20
CA LYS A 50 2.37 3.24 5.34
C LYS A 50 3.26 4.17 4.52
N GLN A 51 3.04 4.19 3.20
CA GLN A 51 3.77 5.06 2.28
C GLN A 51 3.52 6.53 2.66
N LEU A 52 4.59 7.29 2.85
CA LEU A 52 4.46 8.75 2.96
C LEU A 52 4.24 9.34 1.56
N PHE A 53 3.64 10.53 1.53
CA PHE A 53 3.35 11.26 0.31
C PHE A 53 3.44 12.76 0.57
N ALA A 54 3.74 13.51 -0.48
CA ALA A 54 3.88 14.95 -0.41
C ALA A 54 2.49 15.62 -0.42
N GLN A 55 2.36 16.67 0.39
CA GLN A 55 1.16 17.50 0.43
C GLN A 55 1.57 18.95 0.69
N VAL A 56 1.17 19.85 -0.21
CA VAL A 56 1.42 21.31 -0.14
C VAL A 56 2.90 21.67 -0.27
N THR A 57 3.76 21.22 0.64
CA THR A 57 5.17 21.59 0.76
C THR A 57 5.99 21.36 -0.50
N ASN A 58 5.64 20.32 -1.24
CA ASN A 58 6.22 19.96 -2.54
C ASN A 58 5.21 19.13 -3.34
N PRO A 59 5.29 19.15 -4.67
CA PRO A 59 4.36 18.40 -5.51
C PRO A 59 4.78 16.93 -5.70
N PRO A 60 3.81 16.01 -5.86
CA PRO A 60 4.06 14.73 -6.52
C PRO A 60 4.36 14.91 -8.02
N ILE A 61 4.91 13.88 -8.66
CA ILE A 61 5.24 13.84 -10.10
C ILE A 61 4.21 13.00 -10.85
N ASP A 62 4.00 13.21 -12.15
CA ASP A 62 3.22 12.28 -12.97
C ASP A 62 4.12 11.13 -13.52
N PRO A 63 4.03 9.90 -12.98
CA PRO A 63 4.93 8.81 -13.36
C PRO A 63 4.69 8.27 -14.78
N PHE A 64 3.61 8.70 -15.44
CA PHE A 64 3.26 8.26 -16.78
C PHE A 64 3.59 9.33 -17.82
N ARG A 65 3.15 10.56 -17.59
CA ARG A 65 3.34 11.69 -18.53
C ARG A 65 4.72 12.30 -18.43
N GLU A 66 5.30 12.31 -17.23
CA GLU A 66 6.63 12.87 -16.95
C GLU A 66 7.68 11.76 -16.77
N LYS A 67 7.42 10.56 -17.31
CA LYS A 67 8.32 9.39 -17.19
C LYS A 67 9.77 9.70 -17.60
N ILE A 68 9.98 10.63 -18.54
CA ILE A 68 11.31 11.01 -19.02
C ILE A 68 12.24 11.52 -17.93
N VAL A 69 11.71 12.10 -16.84
CA VAL A 69 12.53 12.57 -15.71
C VAL A 69 12.74 11.50 -14.64
N MET A 70 12.06 10.35 -14.75
CA MET A 70 12.12 9.27 -13.77
C MET A 70 13.10 8.17 -14.18
N SER A 71 13.75 7.55 -13.20
CA SER A 71 14.66 6.43 -13.46
C SER A 71 14.69 5.42 -12.32
N LEU A 72 14.54 4.15 -12.67
CA LEU A 72 14.82 3.01 -11.78
C LEU A 72 16.22 2.44 -11.95
N MET A 73 17.03 3.01 -12.86
CA MET A 73 18.40 2.59 -13.03
C MET A 73 19.18 2.92 -11.76
N CYS A 74 19.88 1.92 -11.21
CA CYS A 74 20.61 2.08 -9.97
C CYS A 74 21.97 1.38 -10.02
N PRO A 75 23.06 2.09 -9.71
CA PRO A 75 24.35 1.45 -9.50
C PRO A 75 24.36 0.70 -8.17
N ILE A 76 24.87 -0.53 -8.16
CA ILE A 76 24.98 -1.38 -6.97
C ILE A 76 26.42 -1.85 -6.73
N GLY A 77 26.70 -2.27 -5.50
CA GLY A 77 28.04 -2.68 -5.07
C GLY A 77 28.84 -1.52 -4.48
N PRO A 78 30.15 -1.72 -4.24
CA PRO A 78 30.99 -0.81 -3.48
C PRO A 78 31.05 0.60 -4.07
N GLU A 79 30.98 1.58 -3.19
CA GLU A 79 31.19 2.98 -3.49
C GLU A 79 32.64 3.37 -3.20
N GLN A 80 33.17 4.29 -3.99
CA GLN A 80 34.50 4.85 -3.79
C GLN A 80 34.37 6.25 -3.17
N ASN A 81 35.50 6.80 -2.72
CA ASN A 81 35.53 8.13 -2.12
C ASN A 81 34.98 9.18 -3.11
N ILE A 82 33.88 9.83 -2.75
CA ILE A 82 33.24 10.86 -3.58
C ILE A 82 34.07 12.15 -3.69
N LEU A 83 34.97 12.39 -2.74
CA LEU A 83 35.83 13.58 -2.70
C LEU A 83 37.05 13.47 -3.63
N GLN A 84 37.31 12.28 -4.18
CA GLN A 84 38.45 12.02 -5.05
C GLN A 84 37.97 11.49 -6.41
N PRO A 85 38.04 12.29 -7.48
CA PRO A 85 37.71 11.84 -8.82
C PRO A 85 38.56 10.61 -9.21
N SER A 86 37.91 9.49 -9.54
CA SER A 86 38.61 8.26 -9.90
C SER A 86 37.76 7.40 -10.83
N ALA A 87 38.39 6.78 -11.84
CA ALA A 87 37.72 5.79 -12.69
C ALA A 87 37.14 4.60 -11.89
N LYS A 88 37.67 4.33 -10.69
CA LYS A 88 37.13 3.32 -9.78
C LYS A 88 35.70 3.64 -9.31
N GLN A 89 35.25 4.90 -9.34
CA GLN A 89 33.88 5.27 -9.02
C GLN A 89 32.87 4.67 -10.02
N CYS A 90 33.31 4.41 -11.27
CA CYS A 90 32.50 3.72 -12.28
C CYS A 90 32.51 2.19 -12.10
N HIS A 91 33.24 1.65 -11.12
CA HIS A 91 33.28 0.21 -10.86
C HIS A 91 32.08 -0.25 -10.03
N ARG A 92 30.87 0.05 -10.50
CA ARG A 92 29.60 -0.45 -9.93
C ARG A 92 28.86 -1.27 -10.98
N LEU A 93 27.99 -2.18 -10.55
CA LEU A 93 27.09 -2.87 -11.47
C LEU A 93 25.86 -2.00 -11.67
N MET A 94 25.56 -1.65 -12.92
CA MET A 94 24.38 -0.85 -13.23
C MET A 94 23.19 -1.78 -13.46
N LEU A 95 22.23 -1.77 -12.54
CA LEU A 95 20.97 -2.45 -12.74
C LEU A 95 19.99 -1.50 -13.44
N PRO A 96 19.33 -1.91 -14.54
CA PRO A 96 18.32 -1.06 -15.19
C PRO A 96 17.08 -0.89 -14.32
N GLN A 97 16.82 -1.83 -13.41
CA GLN A 97 15.72 -1.82 -12.45
C GLN A 97 16.03 -2.78 -11.28
N PRO A 98 15.32 -2.70 -10.15
CA PRO A 98 15.69 -3.46 -8.95
C PRO A 98 15.25 -4.93 -8.97
N ILE A 99 14.34 -5.34 -9.85
CA ILE A 99 13.88 -6.73 -9.94
C ILE A 99 14.92 -7.56 -10.70
N ILE A 100 15.32 -8.69 -10.13
CA ILE A 100 16.36 -9.58 -10.65
C ILE A 100 15.73 -10.93 -11.02
N SER A 101 16.02 -11.42 -12.22
CA SER A 101 15.57 -12.74 -12.67
C SER A 101 16.28 -13.88 -11.94
N LEU A 102 15.70 -15.08 -11.91
CA LEU A 102 16.35 -16.27 -11.36
C LEU A 102 17.71 -16.57 -12.02
N ARG A 103 17.83 -16.26 -13.32
CA ARG A 103 19.06 -16.47 -14.09
C ARG A 103 20.12 -15.46 -13.69
N ASP A 104 19.78 -14.18 -13.61
CA ASP A 104 20.71 -13.11 -13.26
C ASP A 104 21.17 -13.24 -11.81
N LEU A 105 20.30 -13.66 -10.90
CA LEU A 105 20.69 -13.95 -9.52
C LEU A 105 21.75 -15.06 -9.46
N LYS A 106 21.61 -16.14 -10.25
CA LYS A 106 22.63 -17.21 -10.32
C LYS A 106 23.98 -16.69 -10.81
N VAL A 107 23.98 -15.76 -11.77
CA VAL A 107 25.19 -15.09 -12.25
C VAL A 107 25.80 -14.22 -11.16
N LEU A 108 24.98 -13.45 -10.44
CA LEU A 108 25.43 -12.58 -9.35
C LEU A 108 26.01 -13.37 -8.16
N LYS A 109 25.41 -14.53 -7.81
CA LYS A 109 25.93 -15.44 -6.78
C LYS A 109 27.31 -16.01 -7.12
N LYS A 110 27.57 -16.26 -8.40
CA LYS A 110 28.84 -16.79 -8.92
C LYS A 110 29.71 -15.70 -9.57
N ASN A 111 29.46 -14.44 -9.25
CA ASN A 111 30.11 -13.32 -9.89
C ASN A 111 31.63 -13.37 -9.65
N THR A 112 32.40 -13.24 -10.73
CA THR A 112 33.85 -13.07 -10.72
C THR A 112 34.29 -11.83 -11.51
N HIS A 113 33.32 -11.04 -11.99
CA HIS A 113 33.58 -9.81 -12.74
C HIS A 113 34.43 -8.86 -11.90
N ARG A 114 35.58 -8.43 -12.42
CA ARG A 114 36.55 -7.56 -11.72
C ARG A 114 37.03 -8.14 -10.38
N GLY A 115 37.05 -9.47 -10.25
CA GLY A 115 37.46 -10.16 -9.02
C GLY A 115 36.45 -9.99 -7.87
N TRP A 116 35.22 -9.56 -8.17
CA TRP A 116 34.19 -9.44 -7.15
C TRP A 116 33.86 -10.78 -6.54
N LYS A 117 33.51 -10.77 -5.26
CA LYS A 117 33.01 -11.94 -4.55
C LYS A 117 31.60 -11.65 -4.01
N THR A 118 30.77 -12.68 -4.03
CA THR A 118 29.42 -12.66 -3.46
C THR A 118 29.33 -13.61 -2.28
N LYS A 119 28.84 -13.13 -1.14
CA LYS A 119 28.55 -13.96 0.04
C LYS A 119 27.04 -14.20 0.10
N GLU A 120 26.63 -15.47 0.09
CA GLU A 120 25.25 -15.83 0.40
C GLU A 120 25.11 -16.06 1.92
N ILE A 121 24.11 -15.42 2.51
CA ILE A 121 23.77 -15.51 3.94
C ILE A 121 22.36 -16.03 4.07
N ASP A 122 22.22 -17.09 4.85
CA ASP A 122 20.94 -17.76 5.13
C ASP A 122 20.17 -17.03 6.23
N VAL A 123 18.97 -16.52 5.91
CA VAL A 123 18.08 -15.80 6.83
C VAL A 123 17.01 -16.71 7.45
N THR A 124 17.27 -18.01 7.53
CA THR A 124 16.40 -18.99 8.19
C THR A 124 17.01 -19.54 9.47
N PHE A 125 16.18 -20.09 10.36
CA PHE A 125 16.58 -20.73 11.62
C PHE A 125 15.92 -22.08 11.82
N ALA A 126 16.50 -22.92 12.70
CA ALA A 126 15.97 -24.25 12.94
C ALA A 126 14.64 -24.17 13.69
N LYS A 127 13.64 -24.95 13.29
CA LYS A 127 12.31 -24.93 13.91
C LYS A 127 12.37 -25.20 15.42
N GLU A 128 13.32 -26.03 15.84
CA GLU A 128 13.56 -26.45 17.21
C GLU A 128 13.98 -25.29 18.12
N GLU A 129 14.52 -24.20 17.56
CA GLU A 129 14.88 -22.99 18.33
C GLU A 129 13.64 -22.21 18.80
N GLY A 130 12.45 -22.52 18.27
CA GLY A 130 11.21 -21.83 18.58
C GLY A 130 11.24 -20.34 18.21
N PRO A 131 10.30 -19.54 18.71
CA PRO A 131 10.22 -18.10 18.41
C PRO A 131 11.50 -17.31 18.73
N GLU A 132 12.29 -17.73 19.73
CA GLU A 132 13.55 -17.07 20.08
C GLU A 132 14.62 -17.14 18.98
N GLY A 133 14.48 -18.07 18.02
CA GLY A 133 15.40 -18.19 16.89
C GLY A 133 15.40 -16.96 15.98
N LEU A 134 14.34 -16.13 16.00
CA LEU A 134 14.23 -14.94 15.16
C LEU A 134 15.34 -13.92 15.49
N GLU A 135 15.44 -13.49 16.76
CA GLU A 135 16.41 -12.46 17.16
C GLU A 135 17.85 -12.96 17.07
N LYS A 136 18.09 -14.22 17.46
CA LYS A 136 19.39 -14.89 17.30
C LYS A 136 19.84 -14.88 15.84
N THR A 137 18.92 -15.14 14.92
CA THR A 137 19.19 -15.13 13.49
C THR A 137 19.44 -13.74 12.95
N LEU A 138 18.68 -12.73 13.39
CA LEU A 138 18.96 -11.34 13.01
C LEU A 138 20.38 -10.91 13.39
N ASN A 139 20.81 -11.24 14.62
CA ASN A 139 22.17 -10.93 15.08
C ASN A 139 23.22 -11.70 14.27
N ARG A 140 23.03 -13.02 14.07
CA ARG A 140 23.92 -13.84 13.24
C ARG A 140 24.07 -13.29 11.81
N VAL A 141 22.97 -12.92 11.17
CA VAL A 141 22.97 -12.37 9.81
C VAL A 141 23.72 -11.03 9.76
N CYS A 142 23.54 -10.16 10.76
CA CYS A 142 24.29 -8.91 10.90
C CYS A 142 25.80 -9.17 11.00
N ASP A 143 26.21 -10.09 11.88
CA ASP A 143 27.62 -10.42 12.11
C ASP A 143 28.27 -11.04 10.86
N GLU A 144 27.58 -11.98 10.21
CA GLU A 144 28.04 -12.60 8.96
C GLU A 144 28.18 -11.57 7.83
N ALA A 145 27.26 -10.60 7.74
CA ALA A 145 27.32 -9.54 6.74
C ALA A 145 28.47 -8.57 7.00
N ALA A 146 28.68 -8.16 8.25
CA ALA A 146 29.81 -7.32 8.64
C ALA A 146 31.14 -8.04 8.39
N GLN A 147 31.21 -9.35 8.70
CA GLN A 147 32.40 -10.13 8.42
C GLN A 147 32.66 -10.25 6.91
N ALA A 148 31.63 -10.50 6.10
CA ALA A 148 31.77 -10.54 4.64
C ALA A 148 32.30 -9.20 4.08
N ALA A 149 31.82 -8.07 4.61
CA ALA A 149 32.33 -6.77 4.21
C ALA A 149 33.81 -6.56 4.61
N ARG A 150 34.24 -7.05 5.79
CA ARG A 150 35.65 -7.06 6.22
C ARG A 150 36.53 -7.96 5.36
N ASP A 151 36.01 -9.12 4.94
CA ASP A 151 36.70 -10.09 4.08
C ASP A 151 36.76 -9.65 2.60
N GLY A 152 36.27 -8.45 2.30
CA GLY A 152 36.34 -7.84 0.98
C GLY A 152 35.39 -8.48 -0.03
N TYR A 153 34.22 -8.95 0.40
CA TYR A 153 33.11 -9.25 -0.50
C TYR A 153 32.46 -7.94 -0.99
N GLN A 154 32.00 -7.91 -2.24
CA GLN A 154 31.37 -6.73 -2.85
C GLN A 154 29.86 -6.85 -2.88
N LEU A 155 29.34 -8.08 -2.85
CA LEU A 155 27.91 -8.36 -2.83
C LEU A 155 27.60 -9.32 -1.69
N ILE A 156 26.48 -9.08 -1.03
CA ILE A 156 25.89 -9.96 -0.03
C ILE A 156 24.49 -10.31 -0.52
N VAL A 157 24.18 -11.59 -0.60
CA VAL A 157 22.84 -12.10 -0.92
C VAL A 157 22.21 -12.61 0.36
N LEU A 158 21.17 -11.91 0.85
CA LEU A 158 20.32 -12.41 1.93
C LEU A 158 19.28 -13.35 1.32
N SER A 159 19.21 -14.60 1.79
CA SER A 159 18.39 -15.64 1.17
C SER A 159 17.52 -16.37 2.18
N ASP A 160 16.21 -16.41 1.92
CA ASP A 160 15.25 -17.25 2.64
C ASP A 160 14.97 -18.59 1.92
N ARG A 161 15.75 -18.90 0.87
CA ARG A 161 15.60 -20.08 0.00
C ARG A 161 15.60 -21.42 0.74
N LYS A 162 16.26 -21.49 1.91
CA LYS A 162 16.32 -22.71 2.74
C LYS A 162 15.10 -22.93 3.62
N ALA A 163 14.06 -22.08 3.52
CA ALA A 163 12.81 -22.28 4.23
C ALA A 163 12.19 -23.65 3.91
N GLY A 164 11.78 -24.38 4.94
CA GLY A 164 11.39 -25.78 4.82
C GLY A 164 10.69 -26.28 6.08
N ALA A 165 10.29 -27.56 6.10
CA ALA A 165 9.59 -28.15 7.25
C ALA A 165 10.36 -28.02 8.58
N ASN A 166 11.69 -27.98 8.52
CA ASN A 166 12.57 -27.87 9.69
C ASN A 166 13.27 -26.49 9.79
N ARG A 167 12.98 -25.56 8.87
CA ARG A 167 13.61 -24.24 8.83
C ARG A 167 12.58 -23.13 8.68
N VAL A 168 12.51 -22.26 9.68
CA VAL A 168 11.59 -21.12 9.71
C VAL A 168 12.30 -19.91 9.07
N PRO A 169 11.69 -19.26 8.05
CA PRO A 169 12.25 -18.03 7.51
C PRO A 169 12.03 -16.86 8.45
N VAL A 170 13.07 -16.05 8.68
CA VAL A 170 12.89 -14.69 9.20
C VAL A 170 12.32 -13.82 8.06
N SER A 171 11.44 -12.87 8.39
CA SER A 171 10.98 -11.92 7.38
C SER A 171 12.16 -11.21 6.72
N MET A 172 12.16 -11.20 5.39
CA MET A 172 13.26 -10.62 4.63
C MET A 172 13.42 -9.12 4.94
N LEU A 173 12.30 -8.44 5.23
CA LEU A 173 12.33 -7.04 5.63
C LEU A 173 13.08 -6.81 6.95
N LEU A 174 12.81 -7.63 7.98
CA LEU A 174 13.51 -7.53 9.26
C LEU A 174 15.01 -7.84 9.10
N ALA A 175 15.34 -8.90 8.36
CA ALA A 175 16.72 -9.29 8.11
C ALA A 175 17.49 -8.22 7.33
N LEU A 176 16.89 -7.67 6.27
CA LEU A 176 17.46 -6.57 5.50
C LEU A 176 17.67 -5.34 6.38
N GLY A 177 16.62 -4.88 7.08
CA GLY A 177 16.66 -3.67 7.87
C GLY A 177 17.74 -3.72 8.94
N ALA A 178 17.78 -4.82 9.72
CA ALA A 178 18.81 -5.04 10.71
C ALA A 178 20.23 -5.03 10.10
N THR A 179 20.42 -5.74 8.98
CA THR A 179 21.70 -5.80 8.28
C THR A 179 22.13 -4.43 7.73
N HIS A 180 21.19 -3.70 7.15
CA HIS A 180 21.41 -2.39 6.56
C HIS A 180 21.93 -1.40 7.59
N HIS A 181 21.20 -1.26 8.71
CA HIS A 181 21.58 -0.35 9.79
C HIS A 181 22.84 -0.80 10.51
N HIS A 182 23.01 -2.10 10.78
CA HIS A 182 24.23 -2.61 11.40
C HIS A 182 25.47 -2.30 10.56
N LEU A 183 25.41 -2.52 9.24
CA LEU A 183 26.50 -2.16 8.33
C LEU A 183 26.75 -0.64 8.26
N ILE A 184 25.74 0.20 8.48
CA ILE A 184 25.91 1.66 8.57
C ILE A 184 26.69 2.00 9.86
N GLU A 185 26.28 1.45 10.99
CA GLU A 185 26.92 1.66 12.29
C GLU A 185 28.38 1.20 12.28
N GLU A 186 28.66 0.07 11.61
CA GLU A 186 30.01 -0.47 11.39
C GLU A 186 30.80 0.27 10.27
N ARG A 187 30.21 1.29 9.62
CA ARG A 187 30.81 2.05 8.50
C ARG A 187 31.24 1.16 7.32
N GLN A 188 30.47 0.12 7.07
CA GLN A 188 30.72 -0.90 6.05
C GLN A 188 29.66 -0.94 4.95
N ARG A 189 28.50 -0.28 5.12
CA ARG A 189 27.39 -0.33 4.15
C ARG A 189 27.79 0.07 2.74
N MET A 190 28.67 1.06 2.59
CA MET A 190 29.17 1.52 1.29
C MET A 190 30.12 0.53 0.60
N LYS A 191 30.62 -0.49 1.30
CA LYS A 191 31.58 -1.48 0.75
C LYS A 191 30.88 -2.62 0.01
N VAL A 192 29.58 -2.79 0.20
CA VAL A 192 28.82 -3.95 -0.26
C VAL A 192 27.52 -3.55 -0.95
N GLY A 193 27.05 -4.36 -1.89
CA GLY A 193 25.67 -4.35 -2.36
C GLY A 193 24.85 -5.42 -1.63
N LEU A 194 23.62 -5.10 -1.22
CA LEU A 194 22.68 -6.01 -0.56
C LEU A 194 21.62 -6.50 -1.55
N ILE A 195 21.71 -7.75 -1.96
CA ILE A 195 20.76 -8.40 -2.87
C ILE A 195 19.87 -9.36 -2.08
N LEU A 196 18.59 -9.41 -2.40
CA LEU A 196 17.63 -10.27 -1.73
C LEU A 196 17.20 -11.42 -2.63
N GLU A 197 17.23 -12.64 -2.11
CA GLU A 197 16.57 -13.80 -2.67
C GLU A 197 15.43 -14.19 -1.72
N THR A 198 14.20 -13.81 -2.06
CA THR A 198 13.08 -13.95 -1.13
C THR A 198 11.85 -14.62 -1.73
N GLY A 199 11.21 -15.46 -0.93
CA GLY A 199 9.90 -16.03 -1.22
C GLY A 199 8.73 -15.24 -0.62
N GLU A 200 9.00 -14.13 0.07
CA GLU A 200 8.01 -13.31 0.78
C GLU A 200 7.53 -12.11 -0.06
N ALA A 201 8.46 -11.40 -0.71
CA ALA A 201 8.15 -10.21 -1.50
C ALA A 201 7.47 -10.57 -2.83
N ARG A 202 6.38 -9.87 -3.15
CA ARG A 202 5.56 -10.18 -4.33
C ARG A 202 4.77 -8.99 -4.86
N GLU A 203 4.46 -8.02 -4.00
CA GLU A 203 3.66 -6.83 -4.30
C GLU A 203 4.54 -5.60 -4.47
N VAL A 204 4.03 -4.57 -5.17
CA VAL A 204 4.72 -3.30 -5.36
C VAL A 204 5.12 -2.69 -4.02
N HIS A 205 4.22 -2.75 -3.02
CA HIS A 205 4.49 -2.23 -1.69
C HIS A 205 5.65 -2.96 -1.00
N HIS A 206 5.68 -4.30 -1.02
CA HIS A 206 6.78 -5.07 -0.41
C HIS A 206 8.13 -4.66 -1.00
N VAL A 207 8.20 -4.56 -2.33
CA VAL A 207 9.41 -4.15 -3.04
C VAL A 207 9.81 -2.72 -2.67
N CYS A 208 8.86 -1.78 -2.63
CA CYS A 208 9.13 -0.40 -2.25
C CYS A 208 9.62 -0.26 -0.80
N VAL A 209 9.11 -1.08 0.12
CA VAL A 209 9.57 -1.10 1.51
C VAL A 209 11.00 -1.65 1.57
N LEU A 210 11.28 -2.78 0.92
CA LEU A 210 12.66 -3.34 0.86
C LEU A 210 13.66 -2.34 0.26
N LEU A 211 13.30 -1.65 -0.81
CA LEU A 211 14.13 -0.60 -1.40
C LEU A 211 14.35 0.56 -0.41
N GLY A 212 13.27 1.02 0.24
CA GLY A 212 13.31 2.09 1.24
C GLY A 212 14.18 1.78 2.46
N TYR A 213 14.38 0.48 2.77
CA TYR A 213 15.25 0.00 3.85
C TYR A 213 16.58 -0.61 3.35
N GLY A 214 16.98 -0.28 2.12
CA GLY A 214 18.37 -0.42 1.68
C GLY A 214 18.69 -1.62 0.80
N ALA A 215 17.70 -2.30 0.23
CA ALA A 215 17.92 -3.32 -0.79
C ALA A 215 18.53 -2.70 -2.07
N ASP A 216 19.55 -3.36 -2.64
CA ASP A 216 20.16 -2.97 -3.90
C ASP A 216 19.52 -3.68 -5.11
N GLY A 217 19.04 -4.91 -4.91
CA GLY A 217 18.32 -5.67 -5.92
C GLY A 217 17.54 -6.82 -5.28
N ILE A 218 16.44 -7.23 -5.90
CA ILE A 218 15.45 -8.12 -5.29
C ILE A 218 15.07 -9.19 -6.31
N CYS A 219 15.28 -10.45 -5.95
CA CYS A 219 14.82 -11.61 -6.69
C CYS A 219 13.65 -12.26 -5.92
N PRO A 220 12.39 -11.96 -6.28
CA PRO A 220 11.22 -12.59 -5.70
C PRO A 220 11.04 -13.99 -6.31
N PHE A 221 11.93 -14.93 -5.96
CA PHE A 221 12.03 -16.23 -6.66
C PHE A 221 10.70 -17.00 -6.64
N PHE A 222 9.94 -16.89 -5.55
CA PHE A 222 8.69 -17.62 -5.40
C PHE A 222 7.62 -17.16 -6.39
N VAL A 223 7.59 -15.88 -6.76
CA VAL A 223 6.67 -15.39 -7.79
C VAL A 223 6.92 -16.11 -9.12
N PHE A 224 8.19 -16.24 -9.51
CA PHE A 224 8.57 -16.88 -10.77
C PHE A 224 8.35 -18.39 -10.75
N GLU A 225 8.68 -19.05 -9.65
CA GLU A 225 8.47 -20.50 -9.49
C GLU A 225 6.98 -20.86 -9.43
N MET A 226 6.18 -20.07 -8.69
CA MET A 226 4.73 -20.23 -8.65
C MET A 226 4.10 -20.02 -10.04
N ALA A 227 4.49 -18.96 -10.76
CA ALA A 227 3.98 -18.71 -12.10
C ALA A 227 4.36 -19.84 -13.08
N LYS A 228 5.57 -20.41 -12.93
CA LYS A 228 5.98 -21.58 -13.70
C LYS A 228 5.09 -22.79 -13.39
N SER A 229 4.82 -23.09 -12.11
CA SER A 229 3.93 -24.19 -11.73
C SER A 229 2.50 -23.98 -12.26
N LEU A 230 1.95 -22.77 -12.14
CA LEU A 230 0.62 -22.45 -12.70
C LEU A 230 0.54 -22.61 -14.22
N ARG A 231 1.65 -22.40 -14.93
CA ARG A 231 1.74 -22.67 -16.37
C ARG A 231 1.79 -24.17 -16.66
N GLU A 232 2.53 -24.94 -15.88
CA GLU A 232 2.61 -26.41 -16.01
C GLU A 232 1.26 -27.09 -15.70
N GLU A 233 0.46 -26.50 -14.81
CA GLU A 233 -0.91 -26.91 -14.50
C GLU A 233 -1.97 -26.40 -15.50
N GLY A 234 -1.58 -25.59 -16.50
CA GLY A 234 -2.48 -25.07 -17.53
C GLY A 234 -3.36 -23.88 -17.11
N VAL A 235 -3.12 -23.27 -15.94
CA VAL A 235 -3.80 -22.04 -15.48
C VAL A 235 -3.30 -20.80 -16.23
N LEU A 236 -2.02 -20.80 -16.61
CA LEU A 236 -1.39 -19.77 -17.42
C LEU A 236 -1.14 -20.26 -18.85
N GLU A 237 -1.22 -19.34 -19.80
CA GLU A 237 -0.99 -19.63 -21.21
C GLU A 237 0.44 -20.16 -21.45
N PRO A 238 0.63 -21.20 -22.28
CA PRO A 238 1.97 -21.73 -22.60
C PRO A 238 2.94 -20.71 -23.21
N ALA A 239 2.40 -19.67 -23.85
CA ALA A 239 3.17 -18.57 -24.43
C ALA A 239 3.89 -17.71 -23.37
N LEU A 240 3.48 -17.77 -22.10
CA LEU A 240 4.12 -17.08 -20.99
C LEU A 240 5.38 -17.84 -20.53
N THR A 241 6.43 -17.84 -21.35
CA THR A 241 7.74 -18.45 -21.01
C THR A 241 8.37 -17.79 -19.78
N ASP A 242 9.37 -18.42 -19.15
CA ASP A 242 10.03 -17.87 -17.95
C ASP A 242 10.59 -16.46 -18.18
N GLU A 243 11.09 -16.19 -19.39
CA GLU A 243 11.57 -14.86 -19.80
C GLU A 243 10.43 -13.84 -19.94
N VAL A 244 9.30 -14.25 -20.53
CA VAL A 244 8.11 -13.39 -20.66
C VAL A 244 7.51 -13.10 -19.30
N LEU A 245 7.42 -14.10 -18.41
CA LEU A 245 6.95 -13.94 -17.02
C LEU A 245 7.80 -12.92 -16.26
N TYR A 246 9.13 -13.08 -16.32
CA TYR A 246 10.06 -12.11 -15.73
C TYR A 246 9.81 -10.71 -16.30
N LYS A 247 9.83 -10.54 -17.63
CA LYS A 247 9.65 -9.24 -18.28
C LYS A 247 8.33 -8.58 -17.90
N ASN A 248 7.22 -9.31 -17.91
CA ASN A 248 5.90 -8.76 -17.60
C ASN A 248 5.79 -8.31 -16.15
N TYR A 249 6.26 -9.16 -15.21
CA TYR A 249 6.29 -8.81 -13.80
C TYR A 249 7.21 -7.62 -13.52
N SER A 250 8.38 -7.58 -14.16
CA SER A 250 9.34 -6.49 -14.05
C SER A 250 8.77 -5.16 -14.58
N GLU A 251 8.09 -5.17 -15.73
CA GLU A 251 7.42 -3.97 -16.27
C GLU A 251 6.27 -3.49 -15.36
N ALA A 252 5.54 -4.41 -14.73
CA ALA A 252 4.52 -4.04 -13.74
C ALA A 252 5.13 -3.41 -12.50
N MET A 253 6.22 -3.99 -11.97
CA MET A 253 6.98 -3.44 -10.85
C MET A 253 7.60 -2.09 -11.18
N GLU A 254 8.12 -1.90 -12.40
CA GLU A 254 8.66 -0.62 -12.83
C GLU A 254 7.61 0.50 -12.72
N ARG A 255 6.40 0.24 -13.21
CA ARG A 255 5.27 1.19 -13.13
C ARG A 255 4.86 1.44 -11.69
N GLY A 256 4.72 0.39 -10.89
CA GLY A 256 4.32 0.50 -9.48
C GLY A 256 5.34 1.25 -8.63
N ILE A 257 6.63 0.93 -8.76
CA ILE A 257 7.70 1.60 -8.00
C ILE A 257 7.79 3.08 -8.40
N SER A 258 7.76 3.37 -9.70
CA SER A 258 7.76 4.76 -10.18
C SER A 258 6.58 5.54 -9.62
N LYS A 259 5.39 4.91 -9.58
CA LYS A 259 4.19 5.51 -8.99
C LYS A 259 4.35 5.80 -7.50
N VAL A 260 4.91 4.87 -6.71
CA VAL A 260 5.15 5.09 -5.26
C VAL A 260 6.17 6.21 -5.04
N MET A 261 7.28 6.23 -5.78
CA MET A 261 8.29 7.30 -5.69
C MET A 261 7.69 8.67 -6.04
N ALA A 262 6.84 8.71 -7.07
CA ALA A 262 6.21 9.93 -7.55
C ALA A 262 5.28 10.57 -6.52
N LYS A 263 4.70 9.80 -5.58
CA LYS A 263 3.85 10.33 -4.48
C LYS A 263 4.58 11.34 -3.61
N MET A 264 5.89 11.20 -3.46
CA MET A 264 6.74 12.12 -2.70
C MET A 264 7.50 13.12 -3.61
N GLY A 265 7.27 13.05 -4.93
CA GLY A 265 8.03 13.85 -5.90
C GLY A 265 9.46 13.36 -6.12
N ILE A 266 9.75 12.08 -5.88
CA ILE A 266 11.10 11.51 -6.05
C ILE A 266 11.23 10.95 -7.47
N SER A 267 12.20 11.44 -8.23
CA SER A 267 12.40 11.02 -9.63
C SER A 267 13.30 9.80 -9.80
N THR A 268 14.30 9.60 -8.93
CA THR A 268 15.34 8.58 -9.10
C THR A 268 15.33 7.54 -8.00
N LEU A 269 15.41 6.25 -8.35
CA LEU A 269 15.45 5.15 -7.39
C LEU A 269 16.68 5.24 -6.47
N GLN A 270 17.79 5.77 -6.97
CA GLN A 270 19.00 5.97 -6.17
C GLN A 270 18.74 6.85 -4.93
N SER A 271 17.90 7.88 -5.04
CA SER A 271 17.53 8.75 -3.91
C SER A 271 16.44 8.15 -3.03
N TYR A 272 15.60 7.27 -3.58
CA TYR A 272 14.54 6.60 -2.82
C TYR A 272 15.10 5.49 -1.91
N LYS A 273 16.17 4.81 -2.35
CA LYS A 273 16.79 3.72 -1.61
C LYS A 273 17.36 4.18 -0.27
N GLY A 274 16.99 3.49 0.81
CA GLY A 274 17.42 3.85 2.16
C GLY A 274 16.80 5.14 2.72
N ALA A 275 15.93 5.83 1.97
CA ALA A 275 15.35 7.10 2.40
C ALA A 275 14.20 6.93 3.41
N GLN A 276 13.72 5.70 3.63
CA GLN A 276 12.68 5.39 4.61
C GLN A 276 11.43 6.27 4.49
N ILE A 277 10.88 6.39 3.27
CA ILE A 277 9.67 7.18 2.96
C ILE A 277 8.39 6.47 3.44
N PHE A 278 8.38 6.08 4.70
CA PHE A 278 7.35 5.29 5.35
C PHE A 278 7.13 5.74 6.79
N GLU A 279 5.91 5.55 7.27
CA GLU A 279 5.58 5.59 8.70
C GLU A 279 5.17 4.19 9.16
N ALA A 280 5.70 3.73 10.28
CA ALA A 280 5.33 2.46 10.88
C ALA A 280 4.18 2.66 11.87
N VAL A 281 3.11 1.88 11.74
CA VAL A 281 1.96 1.92 12.65
C VAL A 281 1.83 0.59 13.37
N GLY A 282 2.06 0.60 14.68
CA GLY A 282 1.88 -0.56 15.56
C GLY A 282 3.12 -1.44 15.74
N LEU A 283 4.32 -0.97 15.39
CA LEU A 283 5.59 -1.65 15.71
C LEU A 283 6.21 -1.08 16.99
N ALA A 284 6.71 -1.95 17.86
CA ALA A 284 7.39 -1.53 19.08
C ALA A 284 8.73 -0.84 18.79
N GLU A 285 9.15 0.03 19.71
CA GLU A 285 10.38 0.80 19.60
C GLU A 285 11.62 -0.09 19.46
N GLU A 286 11.66 -1.25 20.12
CA GLU A 286 12.75 -2.24 20.00
C GLU A 286 12.95 -2.73 18.55
N VAL A 287 11.86 -2.92 17.81
CA VAL A 287 11.89 -3.38 16.41
C VAL A 287 12.36 -2.24 15.51
N ILE A 288 11.85 -1.03 15.75
CA ILE A 288 12.26 0.18 15.03
C ILE A 288 13.75 0.45 15.24
N ASN A 289 14.22 0.45 16.48
CA ASN A 289 15.61 0.75 16.81
C ASN A 289 16.60 -0.26 16.22
N LYS A 290 16.21 -1.54 16.15
CA LYS A 290 17.05 -2.61 15.63
C LYS A 290 17.02 -2.71 14.10
N CYS A 291 15.85 -2.58 13.48
CA CYS A 291 15.65 -2.90 12.06
C CYS A 291 15.35 -1.68 11.17
N PHE A 292 14.83 -0.58 11.71
CA PHE A 292 14.24 0.51 10.92
C PHE A 292 14.55 1.89 11.53
N LYS A 293 15.78 2.07 12.00
CA LYS A 293 16.19 3.20 12.82
C LYS A 293 15.89 4.52 12.10
N GLY A 294 15.21 5.43 12.79
CA GLY A 294 14.79 6.72 12.24
C GLY A 294 13.38 6.74 11.60
N THR A 295 12.73 5.60 11.44
CA THR A 295 11.33 5.56 10.99
C THR A 295 10.37 5.99 12.11
N PRO A 296 9.45 6.93 11.86
CA PRO A 296 8.42 7.28 12.83
C PRO A 296 7.51 6.09 13.15
N SER A 297 7.32 5.81 14.45
CA SER A 297 6.28 4.88 14.92
C SER A 297 5.59 5.44 16.16
N ARG A 298 4.59 6.29 15.92
CA ARG A 298 3.90 7.05 16.98
C ARG A 298 3.00 6.19 17.86
N ILE A 299 2.48 5.12 17.27
CA ILE A 299 1.71 4.11 17.97
C ILE A 299 2.58 2.86 17.98
N GLY A 300 3.17 2.56 19.14
CA GLY A 300 3.92 1.33 19.36
C GLY A 300 2.99 0.11 19.46
N GLY A 301 3.56 -1.08 19.54
CA GLY A 301 2.78 -2.29 19.78
C GLY A 301 3.59 -3.56 19.65
N VAL A 302 3.62 -4.11 18.44
CA VAL A 302 4.12 -5.45 18.14
C VAL A 302 5.63 -5.53 18.37
N THR A 303 6.03 -6.44 19.26
CA THR A 303 7.41 -6.73 19.68
C THR A 303 8.04 -7.83 18.83
N PHE A 304 9.36 -8.06 18.97
CA PHE A 304 10.01 -9.22 18.33
C PHE A 304 9.37 -10.54 18.73
N LYS A 305 8.93 -10.65 20.00
CA LYS A 305 8.20 -11.81 20.51
C LYS A 305 6.93 -12.10 19.70
N VAL A 306 6.15 -11.07 19.38
CA VAL A 306 4.91 -11.23 18.60
C VAL A 306 5.24 -11.56 17.14
N LEU A 307 6.17 -10.84 16.50
CA LEU A 307 6.60 -11.13 15.13
C LEU A 307 7.14 -12.55 14.96
N ALA A 308 7.89 -13.02 15.95
CA ALA A 308 8.42 -14.39 15.96
C ALA A 308 7.31 -15.43 16.11
N LYS A 309 6.33 -15.16 16.99
CA LYS A 309 5.15 -16.02 17.14
C LYS A 309 4.36 -16.10 15.84
N GLU A 310 4.07 -14.97 15.19
CA GLU A 310 3.37 -14.93 13.91
C GLU A 310 4.14 -15.67 12.81
N ALA A 311 5.46 -15.50 12.72
CA ALA A 311 6.29 -16.25 11.77
C ALA A 311 6.20 -17.76 12.00
N TYR A 312 6.18 -18.18 13.26
CA TYR A 312 6.05 -19.59 13.64
C TYR A 312 4.65 -20.14 13.38
N GLU A 313 3.60 -19.37 13.63
CA GLU A 313 2.21 -19.73 13.30
C GLU A 313 2.03 -19.90 11.79
N ARG A 314 2.56 -18.97 10.97
CA ARG A 314 2.57 -19.11 9.51
C ARG A 314 3.31 -20.35 9.04
N HIS A 315 4.44 -20.66 9.69
CA HIS A 315 5.20 -21.88 9.40
C HIS A 315 4.43 -23.14 9.75
N HIS A 316 3.79 -23.16 10.92
CA HIS A 316 2.94 -24.27 11.37
C HIS A 316 1.77 -24.49 10.40
N LEU A 317 1.07 -23.41 10.01
CA LEU A 317 0.01 -23.41 8.99
C LEU A 317 0.49 -23.82 7.60
N ALA A 318 1.78 -23.96 7.36
CA ALA A 318 2.32 -24.37 6.07
C ALA A 318 2.85 -25.80 6.04
N TYR A 319 3.10 -26.38 7.22
CA TYR A 319 3.76 -27.68 7.39
C TYR A 319 3.06 -28.62 8.38
N SER A 320 1.85 -28.30 8.83
CA SER A 320 1.02 -29.22 9.64
C SER A 320 0.41 -30.35 8.81
N ASP A 321 0.27 -31.55 9.38
CA ASP A 321 -0.15 -32.79 8.71
C ASP A 321 -1.63 -32.86 8.24
N LYS A 322 -2.39 -31.77 8.34
CA LYS A 322 -3.79 -31.75 7.85
C LYS A 322 -3.84 -31.38 6.37
N ASP A 323 -4.96 -31.67 5.74
CA ASP A 323 -5.25 -31.55 4.31
C ASP A 323 -5.07 -30.11 3.76
N MET A 324 -3.82 -29.67 3.58
CA MET A 324 -3.45 -28.30 3.20
C MET A 324 -3.20 -28.14 1.69
N LEU A 325 -3.97 -28.86 0.89
CA LEU A 325 -3.90 -28.79 -0.58
C LEU A 325 -4.49 -27.48 -1.15
N VAL A 326 -5.17 -26.68 -0.32
CA VAL A 326 -5.81 -25.43 -0.74
C VAL A 326 -5.30 -24.26 0.10
N LEU A 327 -4.84 -23.20 -0.57
CA LEU A 327 -4.42 -21.96 0.10
C LEU A 327 -5.63 -21.28 0.78
N ARG A 328 -5.46 -20.87 2.04
CA ARG A 328 -6.49 -20.14 2.78
C ARG A 328 -6.76 -18.80 2.10
N ASN A 329 -8.04 -18.43 2.02
CA ASN A 329 -8.46 -17.10 1.60
C ASN A 329 -9.08 -16.37 2.79
N PRO A 330 -8.28 -15.57 3.52
CA PRO A 330 -8.78 -14.82 4.66
C PRO A 330 -9.68 -13.64 4.25
N GLY A 331 -9.73 -13.24 2.97
CA GLY A 331 -10.51 -12.07 2.54
C GLY A 331 -9.90 -10.78 3.07
N LEU A 332 -8.69 -10.43 2.60
CA LEU A 332 -8.04 -9.16 2.98
C LEU A 332 -8.56 -8.00 2.14
N TYR A 333 -8.93 -8.27 0.88
CA TYR A 333 -9.43 -7.27 -0.06
C TYR A 333 -10.95 -7.26 -0.14
N HIS A 334 -11.57 -8.44 -0.05
CA HIS A 334 -13.01 -8.59 0.02
C HIS A 334 -13.41 -9.34 1.28
N TRP A 335 -14.45 -8.85 1.95
CA TRP A 335 -15.05 -9.52 3.09
C TRP A 335 -15.37 -10.98 2.77
N ARG A 336 -15.04 -11.88 3.69
CA ARG A 336 -15.42 -13.30 3.65
C ARG A 336 -15.90 -13.76 5.01
N GLN A 337 -16.91 -14.63 5.01
CA GLN A 337 -17.39 -15.26 6.23
C GLN A 337 -16.27 -16.09 6.88
N GLY A 338 -15.99 -15.84 8.16
CA GLY A 338 -14.88 -16.48 8.89
C GLY A 338 -13.48 -16.00 8.48
N GLY A 339 -13.41 -14.94 7.67
CA GLY A 339 -12.21 -14.24 7.26
C GLY A 339 -11.83 -13.09 8.17
N GLU A 340 -10.95 -12.23 7.66
CA GLU A 340 -10.55 -11.00 8.29
C GLU A 340 -11.75 -10.08 8.50
N LYS A 341 -11.68 -9.25 9.54
CA LYS A 341 -12.76 -8.33 9.89
C LYS A 341 -12.77 -7.14 8.94
N HIS A 342 -13.96 -6.63 8.64
CA HIS A 342 -14.13 -5.40 7.87
C HIS A 342 -15.16 -4.47 8.52
N ILE A 343 -14.97 -3.16 8.37
CA ILE A 343 -15.96 -2.16 8.80
C ILE A 343 -17.26 -2.32 8.02
N ASN A 344 -17.19 -2.52 6.71
CA ASN A 344 -18.40 -2.72 5.89
C ASN A 344 -18.79 -4.20 5.92
N ASP A 345 -19.35 -4.62 7.05
CA ASP A 345 -19.90 -5.96 7.22
C ASP A 345 -21.29 -6.08 6.57
N PRO A 346 -21.61 -7.19 5.85
CA PRO A 346 -22.90 -7.36 5.19
C PRO A 346 -24.11 -7.29 6.12
N VAL A 347 -24.00 -7.75 7.37
CA VAL A 347 -25.10 -7.71 8.35
C VAL A 347 -25.36 -6.26 8.75
N SER A 348 -24.30 -5.50 8.99
CA SER A 348 -24.39 -4.06 9.29
C SER A 348 -25.06 -3.31 8.14
N LEU A 349 -24.63 -3.56 6.90
CA LEU A 349 -25.19 -2.92 5.71
C LEU A 349 -26.69 -3.23 5.52
N ALA A 350 -27.09 -4.50 5.68
CA ALA A 350 -28.49 -4.90 5.57
C ALA A 350 -29.37 -4.22 6.63
N ASN A 351 -28.91 -4.17 7.87
CA ASN A 351 -29.63 -3.48 8.96
C ASN A 351 -29.73 -1.97 8.72
N LEU A 352 -28.68 -1.33 8.18
CA LEU A 352 -28.72 0.09 7.83
C LEU A 352 -29.73 0.38 6.72
N GLN A 353 -29.77 -0.46 5.68
CA GLN A 353 -30.74 -0.33 4.59
C GLN A 353 -32.18 -0.48 5.10
N GLU A 354 -32.44 -1.49 5.92
CA GLU A 354 -33.74 -1.72 6.56
C GLU A 354 -34.16 -0.52 7.44
N ALA A 355 -33.23 -0.01 8.25
CA ALA A 355 -33.47 1.17 9.08
C ALA A 355 -33.82 2.41 8.24
N ALA A 356 -33.11 2.64 7.13
CA ALA A 356 -33.32 3.79 6.27
C ALA A 356 -34.62 3.70 5.46
N VAL A 357 -34.97 2.52 4.93
CA VAL A 357 -36.14 2.32 4.08
C VAL A 357 -37.42 2.24 4.91
N ASN A 358 -37.43 1.42 5.96
CA ASN A 358 -38.63 1.14 6.76
C ASN A 358 -38.73 1.99 8.03
N LYS A 359 -37.78 2.90 8.27
CA LYS A 359 -37.69 3.73 9.48
C LYS A 359 -37.69 2.89 10.77
N SER A 360 -37.08 1.71 10.71
CA SER A 360 -37.06 0.74 11.79
C SER A 360 -35.98 1.07 12.82
N THR A 361 -36.40 1.50 14.02
CA THR A 361 -35.48 1.76 15.15
C THR A 361 -34.75 0.48 15.58
N ASN A 362 -35.44 -0.67 15.59
CA ASN A 362 -34.82 -1.94 15.95
C ASN A 362 -33.70 -2.34 14.96
N ALA A 363 -33.91 -2.11 13.66
CA ALA A 363 -32.85 -2.34 12.67
C ALA A 363 -31.67 -1.37 12.88
N TYR A 364 -31.94 -0.12 13.24
CA TYR A 364 -30.89 0.85 13.55
C TYR A 364 -30.08 0.47 14.80
N ASP A 365 -30.73 -0.05 15.85
CA ASP A 365 -30.05 -0.55 17.05
C ASP A 365 -29.12 -1.73 16.71
N ARG A 366 -29.59 -2.68 15.91
CA ARG A 366 -28.76 -3.80 15.42
C ARG A 366 -27.60 -3.34 14.55
N PHE A 367 -27.83 -2.35 13.67
CA PHE A 367 -26.78 -1.71 12.89
C PHE A 367 -25.71 -1.06 13.79
N ARG A 368 -26.14 -0.31 14.82
CA ARG A 368 -25.24 0.33 15.78
C ARG A 368 -24.35 -0.71 16.48
N GLU A 369 -24.95 -1.76 17.03
CA GLU A 369 -24.23 -2.82 17.74
C GLU A 369 -23.21 -3.51 16.84
N SER A 370 -23.64 -4.04 15.70
CA SER A 370 -22.76 -4.72 14.74
C SER A 370 -21.63 -3.84 14.21
N THR A 371 -21.92 -2.55 13.92
CA THR A 371 -20.91 -1.60 13.47
C THR A 371 -19.89 -1.28 14.57
N LEU A 372 -20.34 -1.15 15.83
CA LEU A 372 -19.42 -0.90 16.96
C LEU A 372 -18.46 -2.07 17.17
N ASP A 373 -18.92 -3.30 17.00
CA ASP A 373 -18.06 -4.48 17.06
C ASP A 373 -17.03 -4.49 15.91
N SER A 374 -17.45 -4.22 14.67
CA SER A 374 -16.49 -4.06 13.56
C SER A 374 -15.49 -2.93 13.80
N VAL A 375 -15.92 -1.81 14.40
CA VAL A 375 -15.05 -0.68 14.73
C VAL A 375 -13.98 -1.07 15.77
N ARG A 376 -14.37 -1.84 16.80
CA ARG A 376 -13.46 -2.41 17.79
C ARG A 376 -12.47 -3.38 17.17
N ASP A 377 -12.91 -4.19 16.23
CA ASP A 377 -12.04 -5.15 15.56
C ASP A 377 -11.04 -4.46 14.61
N CYS A 378 -11.44 -3.39 13.92
CA CYS A 378 -10.64 -2.85 12.80
C CYS A 378 -9.86 -1.56 13.07
N THR A 379 -10.25 -0.73 14.06
CA THR A 379 -9.75 0.66 14.15
C THR A 379 -9.15 1.03 15.49
N ILE A 380 -8.25 2.04 15.47
CA ILE A 380 -7.67 2.64 16.70
C ILE A 380 -8.77 3.24 17.57
N ARG A 381 -9.73 3.97 16.97
CA ARG A 381 -10.84 4.57 17.74
C ARG A 381 -11.73 3.53 18.40
N GLY A 382 -11.73 2.29 17.92
CA GLY A 382 -12.41 1.16 18.55
C GLY A 382 -11.73 0.66 19.82
N GLN A 383 -10.46 1.03 20.05
CA GLN A 383 -9.71 0.71 21.27
C GLN A 383 -9.90 1.76 22.38
N LEU A 384 -10.72 2.78 22.14
CA LEU A 384 -10.95 3.88 23.07
C LEU A 384 -12.35 3.74 23.69
N GLU A 385 -12.44 4.02 24.99
CA GLU A 385 -13.70 4.07 25.73
C GLU A 385 -13.93 5.46 26.30
N PHE A 386 -15.19 5.90 26.32
CA PHE A 386 -15.56 7.13 27.00
C PHE A 386 -15.60 6.88 28.50
N VAL A 387 -14.97 7.75 29.27
CA VAL A 387 -15.15 7.79 30.73
C VAL A 387 -16.43 8.58 31.01
N PRO A 388 -17.48 7.94 31.54
CA PRO A 388 -18.74 8.64 31.82
C PRO A 388 -18.56 9.68 32.93
N SER A 389 -19.33 10.76 32.85
CA SER A 389 -19.45 11.75 33.93
C SER A 389 -20.26 11.18 35.09
N ASP A 390 -19.87 11.50 36.32
CA ASP A 390 -20.66 11.19 37.52
C ASP A 390 -22.01 11.92 37.56
N ASN A 391 -22.14 13.01 36.79
CA ASN A 391 -23.38 13.78 36.65
C ASN A 391 -23.85 13.75 35.18
N PRO A 392 -24.72 12.81 34.79
CA PRO A 392 -25.32 12.81 33.46
C PRO A 392 -26.34 13.95 33.32
N VAL A 393 -26.43 14.52 32.13
CA VAL A 393 -27.45 15.51 31.77
C VAL A 393 -28.64 14.85 31.08
N ASP A 394 -29.82 15.45 31.20
CA ASP A 394 -30.98 14.99 30.46
C ASP A 394 -30.79 15.23 28.95
N ILE A 395 -31.28 14.32 28.11
CA ILE A 395 -31.16 14.45 26.64
C ILE A 395 -31.84 15.71 26.10
N SER A 396 -32.85 16.24 26.81
CA SER A 396 -33.52 17.49 26.46
C SER A 396 -32.63 18.73 26.63
N GLU A 397 -31.55 18.64 27.40
CA GLU A 397 -30.55 19.70 27.53
C GLU A 397 -29.50 19.64 26.41
N VAL A 398 -29.45 18.53 25.65
CA VAL A 398 -28.53 18.37 24.52
C VAL A 398 -29.07 19.10 23.29
N GLU A 399 -28.16 19.70 22.52
CA GLU A 399 -28.47 20.34 21.24
C GLU A 399 -29.32 19.40 20.34
N PRO A 400 -30.41 19.91 19.73
CA PRO A 400 -31.31 19.07 18.96
C PRO A 400 -30.62 18.52 17.70
N ALA A 401 -31.05 17.34 17.26
CA ALA A 401 -30.50 16.66 16.09
C ALA A 401 -30.55 17.52 14.80
N SER A 402 -31.54 18.41 14.68
CA SER A 402 -31.69 19.35 13.57
C SER A 402 -30.57 20.39 13.49
N GLU A 403 -29.89 20.70 14.60
CA GLU A 403 -28.72 21.58 14.62
C GLU A 403 -27.41 20.79 14.47
N ILE A 404 -27.32 19.61 15.09
CA ILE A 404 -26.15 18.73 14.95
C ILE A 404 -25.93 18.32 13.48
N VAL A 405 -26.99 17.95 12.76
CA VAL A 405 -26.90 17.48 11.37
C VAL A 405 -26.33 18.53 10.41
N LYS A 406 -26.43 19.82 10.75
CA LYS A 406 -25.83 20.91 9.95
C LYS A 406 -24.30 20.85 9.90
N ARG A 407 -23.68 20.15 10.86
CA ARG A 407 -22.23 19.88 10.90
C ARG A 407 -21.83 18.73 9.98
N PHE A 408 -22.78 17.97 9.46
CA PHE A 408 -22.50 16.82 8.61
C PHE A 408 -22.32 17.25 7.16
N ALA A 409 -21.35 16.63 6.51
CA ALA A 409 -21.15 16.75 5.08
C ALA A 409 -21.07 15.36 4.44
N THR A 410 -21.69 15.18 3.28
CA THR A 410 -21.45 13.97 2.49
C THR A 410 -20.04 14.01 1.93
N GLY A 411 -19.39 12.85 1.82
CA GLY A 411 -18.07 12.75 1.19
C GLY A 411 -18.06 13.30 -0.25
N ALA A 412 -16.89 13.76 -0.69
CA ALA A 412 -16.67 14.29 -2.02
C ALA A 412 -16.61 13.16 -3.06
N MET A 413 -17.75 12.81 -3.65
CA MET A 413 -17.86 11.76 -4.67
C MET A 413 -18.23 12.38 -6.01
N SER A 414 -17.40 12.14 -7.03
CA SER A 414 -17.56 12.80 -8.33
C SER A 414 -18.77 12.28 -9.12
N PHE A 415 -19.43 13.17 -9.85
CA PHE A 415 -20.26 12.74 -10.98
C PHE A 415 -19.37 12.00 -12.00
N GLY A 416 -19.70 10.73 -12.26
CA GLY A 416 -18.89 9.79 -13.02
C GLY A 416 -18.33 8.66 -12.17
N SER A 417 -17.90 8.91 -10.93
CA SER A 417 -17.63 7.80 -9.99
C SER A 417 -18.94 7.17 -9.51
N ILE A 418 -19.92 8.02 -9.17
CA ILE A 418 -21.30 7.64 -8.87
C ILE A 418 -22.25 8.15 -9.97
N SER A 419 -23.46 7.60 -10.01
CA SER A 419 -24.48 8.01 -10.99
C SER A 419 -25.00 9.44 -10.70
N LEU A 420 -25.66 10.05 -11.68
CA LEU A 420 -26.23 11.38 -11.52
C LEU A 420 -27.35 11.37 -10.46
N GLU A 421 -28.15 10.32 -10.45
CA GLU A 421 -29.25 10.10 -9.51
C GLU A 421 -28.72 10.03 -8.08
N ALA A 422 -27.67 9.23 -7.84
CA ALA A 422 -27.03 9.15 -6.53
C ALA A 422 -26.45 10.50 -6.10
N HIS A 423 -25.76 11.19 -7.02
CA HIS A 423 -25.14 12.49 -6.74
C HIS A 423 -26.17 13.57 -6.39
N GLN A 424 -27.26 13.65 -7.15
CA GLN A 424 -28.35 14.59 -6.90
C GLN A 424 -29.13 14.24 -5.64
N THR A 425 -29.36 12.95 -5.36
CA THR A 425 -30.05 12.50 -4.14
C THR A 425 -29.31 12.95 -2.89
N LEU A 426 -27.98 12.83 -2.88
CA LEU A 426 -27.16 13.33 -1.76
C LEU A 426 -27.28 14.84 -1.60
N ALA A 427 -27.26 15.60 -2.69
CA ALA A 427 -27.40 17.05 -2.62
C ALA A 427 -28.78 17.48 -2.09
N VAL A 428 -29.86 16.91 -2.60
CA VAL A 428 -31.22 17.19 -2.13
C VAL A 428 -31.37 16.82 -0.66
N ALA A 429 -30.89 15.64 -0.25
CA ALA A 429 -30.99 15.20 1.14
C ALA A 429 -30.27 16.16 2.09
N MET A 430 -29.04 16.57 1.77
CA MET A 430 -28.27 17.48 2.63
C MET A 430 -28.84 18.90 2.67
N ASN A 431 -29.28 19.43 1.53
CA ASN A 431 -29.93 20.74 1.46
C ASN A 431 -31.22 20.77 2.30
N LYS A 432 -32.01 19.69 2.25
CA LYS A 432 -33.25 19.56 3.03
C LYS A 432 -33.01 19.59 4.54
N VAL A 433 -31.92 18.98 5.02
CA VAL A 433 -31.60 18.93 6.46
C VAL A 433 -30.65 20.06 6.91
N GLY A 434 -30.28 20.98 6.01
CA GLY A 434 -29.35 22.08 6.29
C GLY A 434 -27.89 21.65 6.50
N GLY A 435 -27.53 20.42 6.11
CA GLY A 435 -26.14 19.99 6.04
C GLY A 435 -25.52 20.33 4.67
N LYS A 436 -24.35 19.76 4.36
CA LYS A 436 -23.63 20.08 3.11
C LYS A 436 -23.38 18.85 2.26
N SER A 437 -23.52 18.97 0.94
CA SER A 437 -23.03 17.98 -0.02
C SER A 437 -21.85 18.54 -0.81
N ASN A 438 -21.06 17.65 -1.42
CA ASN A 438 -19.83 18.00 -2.12
C ASN A 438 -19.83 17.41 -3.53
N THR A 439 -19.46 18.21 -4.52
CA THR A 439 -19.44 17.80 -5.94
C THR A 439 -18.46 16.68 -6.25
N GLY A 440 -17.40 16.54 -5.46
CA GLY A 440 -16.20 15.82 -5.88
C GLY A 440 -15.54 16.45 -7.10
N GLU A 441 -14.62 15.73 -7.72
CA GLU A 441 -13.77 16.23 -8.81
C GLU A 441 -14.47 16.31 -10.18
N GLY A 442 -15.78 16.04 -10.24
CA GLY A 442 -16.47 15.76 -11.50
C GLY A 442 -17.10 16.96 -12.21
N GLY A 443 -17.04 18.15 -11.60
CA GLY A 443 -17.84 19.29 -11.99
C GLY A 443 -19.32 19.17 -11.59
N GLU A 444 -20.12 20.17 -11.92
CA GLU A 444 -21.56 20.19 -11.66
C GLU A 444 -22.28 20.98 -12.75
N ASN A 445 -23.32 20.41 -13.36
CA ASN A 445 -24.10 21.09 -14.42
C ASN A 445 -24.83 22.33 -13.85
N PRO A 446 -24.73 23.51 -14.49
CA PRO A 446 -25.44 24.73 -14.11
C PRO A 446 -26.95 24.64 -13.96
N ASP A 447 -27.63 23.70 -14.63
CA ASP A 447 -29.08 23.49 -14.47
C ASP A 447 -29.47 23.16 -13.01
N ARG A 448 -28.52 22.65 -12.22
CA ARG A 448 -28.71 22.37 -10.79
C ARG A 448 -28.79 23.64 -9.94
N TYR A 449 -28.44 24.81 -10.47
CA TYR A 449 -28.41 26.08 -9.72
C TYR A 449 -29.76 26.80 -9.75
N LEU A 450 -30.66 26.45 -10.68
CA LEU A 450 -31.89 27.21 -10.95
C LEU A 450 -32.97 27.06 -9.87
N ASN A 451 -33.02 25.91 -9.17
CA ASN A 451 -34.00 25.66 -8.11
C ASN A 451 -33.30 25.60 -6.74
N GLN A 452 -33.60 26.57 -5.87
CA GLN A 452 -33.07 26.67 -4.51
C GLN A 452 -34.07 26.28 -3.42
N ASP A 453 -35.24 25.73 -3.80
CA ASP A 453 -36.16 25.11 -2.84
C ASP A 453 -35.46 23.94 -2.14
N PRO A 454 -35.29 23.96 -0.80
CA PRO A 454 -34.58 22.92 -0.06
C PRO A 454 -35.07 21.49 -0.35
N ASP A 455 -36.35 21.30 -0.68
CA ASP A 455 -36.90 19.96 -0.98
C ASP A 455 -36.49 19.42 -2.35
N PHE A 456 -36.03 20.28 -3.26
CA PHE A 456 -35.66 19.92 -4.64
C PHE A 456 -34.30 20.48 -5.07
N ASN A 457 -33.58 21.13 -4.17
CA ASN A 457 -32.31 21.79 -4.47
C ASN A 457 -31.24 20.74 -4.76
N ARG A 458 -30.86 20.64 -6.03
CA ARG A 458 -29.85 19.70 -6.50
C ARG A 458 -28.45 20.29 -6.45
N ARG A 459 -28.25 21.57 -6.12
CA ARG A 459 -26.93 22.21 -6.04
C ARG A 459 -26.14 21.62 -4.87
N SER A 460 -24.89 21.24 -5.09
CA SER A 460 -24.01 20.86 -3.99
C SER A 460 -23.44 22.10 -3.28
N ALA A 461 -23.55 22.20 -1.97
CA ALA A 461 -23.05 23.36 -1.21
C ALA A 461 -21.53 23.55 -1.35
N ILE A 462 -20.78 22.43 -1.32
CA ILE A 462 -19.32 22.43 -1.43
C ILE A 462 -18.92 22.11 -2.87
N LYS A 463 -18.08 22.97 -3.44
CA LYS A 463 -17.52 22.81 -4.78
C LYS A 463 -16.04 22.46 -4.67
N GLN A 464 -15.66 21.29 -5.19
CA GLN A 464 -14.27 20.83 -5.12
C GLN A 464 -13.45 21.38 -6.31
N VAL A 465 -12.21 21.77 -6.03
CA VAL A 465 -11.18 22.13 -7.00
C VAL A 465 -10.03 21.15 -6.83
N ALA A 466 -9.87 20.24 -7.80
CA ALA A 466 -8.83 19.20 -7.82
C ALA A 466 -7.88 19.38 -9.00
N SER A 467 -6.77 18.65 -9.04
CA SER A 467 -5.66 18.80 -10.01
C SER A 467 -6.10 18.88 -11.47
N GLY A 468 -7.05 18.04 -11.89
CA GLY A 468 -7.55 18.02 -13.28
C GLY A 468 -8.44 19.20 -13.67
N ARG A 469 -8.88 20.03 -12.70
CA ARG A 469 -9.79 21.19 -12.89
C ARG A 469 -11.06 20.88 -13.71
N PHE A 470 -11.51 19.63 -13.70
CA PHE A 470 -12.69 19.22 -14.46
C PHE A 470 -13.94 20.00 -14.01
N GLY A 471 -14.62 20.62 -14.97
CA GLY A 471 -15.85 21.40 -14.75
C GLY A 471 -15.68 22.63 -13.86
N VAL A 472 -14.45 23.06 -13.57
CA VAL A 472 -14.18 24.27 -12.79
C VAL A 472 -14.33 25.48 -13.71
N THR A 473 -15.43 26.20 -13.55
CA THR A 473 -15.77 27.41 -14.30
C THR A 473 -16.11 28.57 -13.35
N ILE A 474 -16.17 29.80 -13.86
CA ILE A 474 -16.59 30.96 -13.05
C ILE A 474 -17.98 30.72 -12.44
N SER A 475 -18.93 30.21 -13.22
CA SER A 475 -20.29 29.89 -12.76
C SER A 475 -20.28 28.81 -11.66
N TYR A 476 -19.48 27.76 -11.84
CA TYR A 476 -19.31 26.70 -10.84
C TYR A 476 -18.78 27.22 -9.51
N LEU A 477 -17.75 28.09 -9.54
CA LEU A 477 -17.15 28.68 -8.35
C LEU A 477 -18.11 29.67 -7.66
N ALA A 478 -18.82 30.49 -8.44
CA ALA A 478 -19.79 31.46 -7.93
C ALA A 478 -21.02 30.81 -7.26
N ASN A 479 -21.29 29.54 -7.55
CA ASN A 479 -22.39 28.76 -6.97
C ASN A 479 -21.92 27.79 -5.87
N SER A 480 -20.85 28.16 -5.16
CA SER A 480 -20.36 27.47 -3.96
C SER A 480 -20.75 28.25 -2.70
N ASP A 481 -21.03 27.52 -1.62
CA ASP A 481 -20.99 28.09 -0.27
C ASP A 481 -19.59 27.90 0.31
N ASP A 482 -18.96 26.74 0.06
CA ASP A 482 -17.57 26.45 0.38
C ASP A 482 -16.79 25.97 -0.86
N LEU A 483 -15.53 26.38 -0.97
CA LEU A 483 -14.58 25.84 -1.95
C LEU A 483 -13.61 24.87 -1.25
N GLN A 484 -13.52 23.64 -1.76
CA GLN A 484 -12.57 22.65 -1.26
C GLN A 484 -11.42 22.46 -2.26
N ILE A 485 -10.23 22.92 -1.90
CA ILE A 485 -9.00 22.57 -2.62
C ILE A 485 -8.61 21.16 -2.21
N LYS A 486 -8.72 20.21 -3.14
CA LYS A 486 -8.44 18.80 -2.87
C LYS A 486 -6.99 18.46 -3.17
N MET A 487 -6.15 18.51 -2.15
CA MET A 487 -4.74 18.10 -2.28
C MET A 487 -4.57 16.59 -2.45
N ALA A 488 -5.35 15.78 -1.72
CA ALA A 488 -5.24 14.33 -1.73
C ALA A 488 -6.55 13.64 -1.26
N GLN A 489 -6.60 12.32 -1.37
CA GLN A 489 -7.65 11.49 -0.76
C GLN A 489 -7.03 10.25 -0.09
N GLY A 490 -7.65 9.78 1.00
CA GLY A 490 -7.11 8.66 1.80
C GLY A 490 -6.97 7.33 1.05
N ALA A 491 -7.79 7.06 0.03
CA ALA A 491 -7.72 5.81 -0.74
C ALA A 491 -6.51 5.74 -1.69
N LYS A 492 -5.98 6.88 -2.12
CA LYS A 492 -4.83 6.97 -3.03
C LYS A 492 -4.09 8.30 -2.86
N PRO A 493 -3.42 8.48 -1.72
CA PRO A 493 -2.69 9.70 -1.46
C PRO A 493 -1.48 9.86 -2.39
N GLY A 494 -1.18 11.10 -2.79
CA GLY A 494 -0.08 11.42 -3.71
C GLY A 494 -0.36 11.05 -5.17
N GLU A 495 -1.61 10.75 -5.52
CA GLU A 495 -2.05 10.38 -6.87
C GLU A 495 -3.27 11.20 -7.31
N GLY A 496 -3.52 11.23 -8.62
CA GLY A 496 -4.69 11.89 -9.20
C GLY A 496 -5.97 11.03 -9.18
N GLY A 497 -7.12 11.68 -9.36
CA GLY A 497 -8.39 11.02 -9.65
C GLY A 497 -8.32 10.14 -10.91
N GLU A 498 -9.11 9.06 -10.93
CA GLU A 498 -9.19 8.15 -12.07
C GLU A 498 -10.65 7.87 -12.41
N LEU A 499 -10.99 8.00 -13.68
CA LEU A 499 -12.29 7.63 -14.24
C LEU A 499 -12.07 6.80 -15.51
N PRO A 500 -12.45 5.51 -15.52
CA PRO A 500 -12.33 4.66 -16.70
C PRO A 500 -13.08 5.23 -17.91
N GLY A 501 -12.51 5.10 -19.11
CA GLY A 501 -13.06 5.71 -20.33
C GLY A 501 -14.50 5.29 -20.65
N TYR A 502 -14.84 4.02 -20.41
CA TYR A 502 -16.21 3.53 -20.62
C TYR A 502 -17.26 4.16 -19.68
N LYS A 503 -16.84 4.82 -18.60
CA LYS A 503 -17.73 5.61 -17.73
C LYS A 503 -17.82 7.07 -18.14
N VAL A 504 -16.99 7.53 -19.09
CA VAL A 504 -16.99 8.92 -19.57
C VAL A 504 -18.05 9.05 -20.67
N THR A 505 -19.30 9.13 -20.24
CA THR A 505 -20.47 9.36 -21.10
C THR A 505 -20.42 10.76 -21.72
N GLU A 506 -21.27 11.04 -22.70
CA GLU A 506 -21.38 12.38 -23.32
C GLU A 506 -21.69 13.47 -22.29
N ASP A 507 -22.58 13.21 -21.34
CA ASP A 507 -22.91 14.17 -20.28
C ASP A 507 -21.75 14.43 -19.33
N ILE A 508 -20.99 13.39 -18.98
CA ILE A 508 -19.79 13.53 -18.15
C ILE A 508 -18.72 14.30 -18.93
N ALA A 509 -18.50 13.95 -20.19
CA ALA A 509 -17.55 14.62 -21.06
C ALA A 509 -17.89 16.11 -21.23
N LYS A 510 -19.16 16.43 -21.46
CA LYS A 510 -19.68 17.80 -21.52
C LYS A 510 -19.45 18.55 -20.21
N THR A 511 -19.78 17.93 -19.08
CA THR A 511 -19.60 18.54 -17.75
C THR A 511 -18.13 18.81 -17.43
N ARG A 512 -17.23 17.92 -17.87
CA ARG A 512 -15.79 18.01 -17.60
C ARG A 512 -14.98 18.74 -18.68
N HIS A 513 -15.63 19.17 -19.76
CA HIS A 513 -14.98 19.68 -20.96
C HIS A 513 -13.92 18.71 -21.52
N SER A 514 -14.25 17.41 -21.53
CA SER A 514 -13.39 16.34 -22.00
C SER A 514 -13.99 15.60 -23.21
N VAL A 515 -13.32 14.55 -23.68
CA VAL A 515 -13.78 13.71 -24.80
C VAL A 515 -14.52 12.47 -24.27
N ALA A 516 -15.69 12.16 -24.83
CA ALA A 516 -16.46 10.97 -24.48
C ALA A 516 -15.69 9.68 -24.80
N GLY A 517 -15.80 8.68 -23.94
CA GLY A 517 -15.11 7.38 -24.08
C GLY A 517 -13.62 7.38 -23.72
N VAL A 518 -13.00 8.54 -23.48
CA VAL A 518 -11.57 8.66 -23.15
C VAL A 518 -11.38 8.64 -21.63
N GLY A 519 -10.51 7.75 -21.13
CA GLY A 519 -10.21 7.66 -19.70
C GLY A 519 -9.59 8.94 -19.16
N LEU A 520 -10.06 9.37 -17.98
CA LEU A 520 -9.57 10.58 -17.32
C LEU A 520 -8.73 10.19 -16.11
N ILE A 521 -7.42 10.40 -16.23
CA ILE A 521 -6.47 10.27 -15.13
C ILE A 521 -5.99 11.69 -14.82
N SER A 522 -6.39 12.26 -13.69
CA SER A 522 -5.95 13.60 -13.30
C SER A 522 -4.43 13.60 -13.03
N PRO A 523 -3.70 14.70 -13.27
CA PRO A 523 -2.33 14.84 -12.77
C PRO A 523 -2.29 14.59 -11.25
N PRO A 524 -1.24 13.97 -10.69
CA PRO A 524 -1.09 13.88 -9.25
C PRO A 524 -0.99 15.26 -8.56
N PRO A 525 -0.19 16.22 -9.05
CA PRO A 525 -0.11 17.53 -8.41
C PRO A 525 -1.15 18.51 -8.95
N HIS A 526 -1.44 19.53 -8.15
CA HIS A 526 -1.93 20.80 -8.65
C HIS A 526 -0.76 21.55 -9.31
N HIS A 527 -0.83 21.79 -10.62
CA HIS A 527 0.25 22.50 -11.34
C HIS A 527 0.41 23.98 -10.94
N ASP A 528 -0.50 24.50 -10.14
CA ASP A 528 -0.49 25.83 -9.54
C ASP A 528 -0.20 25.81 -8.03
N ILE A 529 0.15 24.66 -7.43
CA ILE A 529 0.51 24.53 -6.01
C ILE A 529 1.76 23.65 -5.88
N TYR A 530 2.93 24.28 -5.92
CA TYR A 530 4.24 23.62 -5.82
C TYR A 530 5.02 23.95 -4.53
N SER A 531 4.48 24.83 -3.69
CA SER A 531 5.06 25.23 -2.40
C SER A 531 4.03 25.91 -1.50
#